data_AF-A0A537A5T7-F1
#
_entry.id   AF-A0A537A5T7-F1
#
_cell.length_a   1.000
_cell.length_b   1.000
_cell.length_c   1.000
_cell.angle_alpha   90.00
_cell.angle_beta   90.00
_cell.angle_gamma   90.00
#
_symmetry.space_group_name_H-M   'P 1'
#
loop_
_entity.id
_entity.type
_entity.pdbx_description
1 polymer ?
#
loop_
_entity_poly.entity_id
_entity_poly.type
_entity_poly.pdbx_seq_one_letter_code
_entity_poly.pdbx_strand_id
1 'polypeptide(L)'
;MPHKARKPATVSKIGVRDRLLDAADRLFYREGVRAVGIDRVLAEADAAKASLYQHFGCKDQLVASYLERKTGDARAHIEAYLADTPPSQRALKFFDWVVDWTESKDFRGCPLQHTVSELTDAAHPARAVAHAQREWFKERLLEWSIAAGVKDAKAIARALIVLFDGAV
;
A
#
# COMPACT_ATOMS: atom_id res chain seq x y z
N MET A 1 -4.00 -5.55 -3.22
CA MET A 1 -4.10 -5.13 -4.64
C MET A 1 -4.00 -6.38 -5.47
N PRO A 2 -4.53 -6.44 -6.70
CA PRO A 2 -4.41 -7.64 -7.52
C PRO A 2 -2.95 -8.06 -7.47
N HIS A 3 -2.67 -9.08 -6.64
CA HIS A 3 -1.32 -9.53 -6.43
C HIS A 3 -1.05 -10.23 -7.74
N LYS A 4 -0.40 -9.55 -8.69
CA LYS A 4 0.49 -10.32 -9.54
C LYS A 4 1.44 -10.95 -8.55
N ALA A 5 1.18 -12.22 -8.22
CA ALA A 5 2.07 -13.03 -7.45
C ALA A 5 3.44 -12.80 -8.08
N ARG A 6 4.30 -12.08 -7.35
CA ARG A 6 5.68 -11.91 -7.78
C ARG A 6 6.18 -13.36 -7.90
N LYS A 7 6.49 -13.80 -9.12
CA LYS A 7 6.98 -15.16 -9.37
C LYS A 7 8.03 -15.44 -8.29
N PRO A 8 7.93 -16.55 -7.55
CA PRO A 8 8.87 -16.82 -6.48
C PRO A 8 10.24 -16.94 -7.14
N ALA A 9 11.07 -15.89 -6.99
CA ALA A 9 12.47 -16.01 -7.32
C ALA A 9 13.03 -17.03 -6.33
N THR A 10 13.73 -18.03 -6.86
CA THR A 10 14.41 -19.06 -6.06
C THR A 10 15.10 -18.41 -4.86
N VAL A 11 14.85 -18.94 -3.66
CA VAL A 11 15.22 -18.41 -2.34
C VAL A 11 16.70 -17.96 -2.26
N SER A 12 17.58 -18.49 -3.11
CA SER A 12 19.00 -18.14 -3.19
C SER A 12 19.34 -16.79 -3.86
N LYS A 13 18.38 -16.00 -4.38
CA LYS A 13 18.64 -14.70 -5.05
C LYS A 13 18.00 -13.47 -4.39
N ILE A 14 17.18 -13.63 -3.36
CA ILE A 14 16.51 -12.49 -2.69
C ILE A 14 17.30 -12.11 -1.44
N GLY A 15 17.74 -10.85 -1.35
CA GLY A 15 18.50 -10.33 -0.21
C GLY A 15 17.70 -10.36 1.10
N VAL A 16 18.39 -10.41 2.25
CA VAL A 16 17.76 -10.51 3.59
C VAL A 16 16.73 -9.41 3.83
N ARG A 17 17.04 -8.17 3.43
CA ARG A 17 16.11 -7.03 3.52
C ARG A 17 14.78 -7.29 2.82
N ASP A 18 14.82 -7.85 1.61
CA ASP A 18 13.61 -8.12 0.83
C ASP A 18 12.81 -9.28 1.42
N ARG A 19 13.48 -10.33 1.92
CA ARG A 19 12.80 -11.42 2.63
C ARG A 19 12.08 -10.94 3.88
N LEU A 20 12.70 -10.02 4.64
CA LEU A 20 12.07 -9.39 5.80
C LEU A 20 10.84 -8.58 5.41
N LEU A 21 10.89 -7.82 4.32
CA LEU A 21 9.73 -7.08 3.83
C LEU A 21 8.64 -8.00 3.29
N ASP A 22 9.00 -9.11 2.63
CA ASP A 22 8.03 -10.10 2.12
C ASP A 22 7.31 -10.82 3.26
N ALA A 23 8.03 -11.19 4.31
CA ALA A 23 7.45 -11.74 5.54
C ALA A 23 6.55 -10.70 6.23
N ALA A 24 7.01 -9.46 6.36
CA ALA A 24 6.24 -8.36 6.93
C ALA A 24 4.94 -8.11 6.15
N ASP A 25 4.97 -8.08 4.81
CA ASP A 25 3.78 -7.88 3.98
C ASP A 25 2.75 -8.98 4.20
N ARG A 26 3.18 -10.24 4.17
CA ARG A 26 2.27 -11.38 4.39
C ARG A 26 1.67 -11.37 5.79
N LEU A 27 2.51 -11.22 6.82
CA LEU A 27 2.08 -11.32 8.21
C LEU A 27 1.28 -10.09 8.64
N PHE A 28 1.81 -8.87 8.44
CA PHE A 28 1.12 -7.65 8.90
C PHE A 28 -0.19 -7.42 8.18
N TYR A 29 -0.30 -7.74 6.89
CA TYR A 29 -1.57 -7.55 6.18
C TYR A 29 -2.64 -8.57 6.58
N ARG A 30 -2.24 -9.80 6.89
CA ARG A 30 -3.19 -10.87 7.24
C ARG A 30 -3.60 -10.83 8.71
N GLU A 31 -2.70 -10.42 9.59
CA GLU A 31 -2.83 -10.66 11.03
C GLU A 31 -2.69 -9.39 11.88
N GLY A 32 -2.31 -8.26 11.27
CA GLY A 32 -2.20 -6.97 11.95
C GLY A 32 -0.80 -6.70 12.51
N VAL A 33 -0.45 -5.42 12.60
CA VAL A 33 0.89 -4.98 13.02
C VAL A 33 1.11 -5.18 14.52
N ARG A 34 0.08 -5.08 15.35
CA ARG A 34 0.21 -5.29 16.81
C ARG A 34 0.41 -6.76 17.16
N ALA A 35 -0.35 -7.64 16.53
CA ALA A 35 -0.35 -9.08 16.85
C ALA A 35 0.94 -9.79 16.42
N VAL A 36 1.59 -9.32 15.35
CA VAL A 36 2.79 -9.95 14.80
C VAL A 36 4.06 -9.41 15.49
N GLY A 37 4.73 -10.25 16.28
CA GLY A 37 6.03 -9.93 16.88
C GLY A 37 7.21 -10.00 15.89
N ILE A 38 8.33 -9.34 16.22
CA ILE A 38 9.56 -9.36 15.40
C ILE A 38 10.11 -10.78 15.21
N ASP A 39 10.07 -11.63 16.23
CA ASP A 39 10.62 -12.98 16.15
C ASP A 39 9.87 -13.85 15.13
N ARG A 40 8.57 -13.60 14.96
CA ARG A 40 7.77 -14.28 13.94
C ARG A 40 8.14 -13.84 12.52
N VAL A 41 8.38 -12.54 12.32
CA VAL A 41 8.86 -12.03 11.03
C VAL A 41 10.23 -12.59 10.71
N LEU A 42 11.14 -12.64 11.68
CA LEU A 42 12.48 -13.21 11.53
C LEU A 42 12.43 -14.69 11.13
N ALA A 43 11.57 -15.47 11.80
CA ALA A 43 11.37 -16.89 11.50
C ALA A 43 10.85 -17.11 10.07
N GLU A 44 9.86 -16.32 9.63
CA GLU A 44 9.32 -16.46 8.27
C GLU A 44 10.29 -15.94 7.18
N ALA A 45 11.13 -14.95 7.50
CA ALA A 45 12.11 -14.41 6.58
C ALA A 45 13.40 -15.25 6.48
N ASP A 46 13.57 -16.27 7.33
CA ASP A 46 14.83 -16.97 7.54
C ASP A 46 15.99 -15.96 7.71
N ALA A 47 15.86 -15.12 8.74
CA ALA A 47 16.75 -14.00 9.01
C ALA A 47 17.16 -13.96 10.48
N ALA A 48 18.42 -13.59 10.72
CA ALA A 48 18.92 -13.35 12.06
C ALA A 48 18.37 -12.01 12.60
N LYS A 49 18.17 -11.94 13.93
CA LYS A 49 17.71 -10.73 14.61
C LYS A 49 18.58 -9.51 14.28
N ALA A 50 19.91 -9.68 14.27
CA ALA A 50 20.85 -8.62 13.92
C ALA A 50 20.58 -8.01 12.53
N SER A 51 20.15 -8.81 11.55
CA SER A 51 19.85 -8.32 10.21
C SER A 51 18.64 -7.39 10.16
N LEU A 52 17.60 -7.64 10.98
CA LEU A 52 16.45 -6.72 11.07
C LEU A 52 16.89 -5.36 11.61
N TYR A 53 17.66 -5.36 12.71
CA TYR A 53 18.17 -4.11 13.29
C TYR A 53 19.14 -3.39 12.35
N GLN A 54 19.97 -4.12 11.61
CA GLN A 54 20.87 -3.53 10.60
C GLN A 54 20.10 -2.86 9.45
N HIS A 55 19.01 -3.46 8.98
CA HIS A 55 18.26 -2.96 7.82
C HIS A 55 17.19 -1.92 8.16
N PHE A 56 16.57 -2.02 9.34
CA PHE A 56 15.40 -1.22 9.71
C PHE A 56 15.57 -0.49 11.05
N GLY A 57 16.50 -0.89 11.91
CA GLY A 57 16.69 -0.29 13.23
C GLY A 57 15.63 -0.70 14.27
N CYS A 58 14.34 -0.74 13.91
CA CYS A 58 13.28 -1.22 14.80
C CYS A 58 12.08 -1.77 14.01
N LYS A 59 11.10 -2.32 14.74
CA LYS A 59 9.85 -2.83 14.16
C LYS A 59 9.05 -1.72 13.47
N ASP A 60 8.97 -0.53 14.06
CA ASP A 60 8.16 0.57 13.54
C ASP A 60 8.67 1.04 12.17
N GLN A 61 9.99 1.06 11.99
CA GLN A 61 10.63 1.35 10.72
C GLN A 61 10.46 0.21 9.70
N LEU A 62 10.42 -1.05 10.14
CA LEU A 62 10.05 -2.17 9.28
C LEU A 62 8.59 -2.02 8.81
N VAL A 63 7.66 -1.64 9.69
CA VAL A 63 6.25 -1.39 9.33
C VAL A 63 6.14 -0.24 8.32
N ALA A 64 6.87 0.86 8.53
CA ALA A 64 6.91 1.97 7.59
C ALA A 64 7.46 1.54 6.22
N SER A 65 8.60 0.83 6.21
CA SER A 65 9.23 0.32 4.97
C SER A 65 8.33 -0.67 4.21
N TYR A 66 7.60 -1.51 4.94
CA TYR A 66 6.60 -2.41 4.37
C TYR A 66 5.50 -1.61 3.64
N LEU A 67 4.93 -0.60 4.30
CA LEU A 67 3.88 0.23 3.72
C LEU A 67 4.39 1.10 2.55
N GLU A 68 5.61 1.60 2.61
CA GLU A 68 6.24 2.32 1.50
C GLU A 68 6.33 1.44 0.26
N ARG A 69 6.82 0.20 0.42
CA ARG A 69 6.86 -0.75 -0.69
C ARG A 69 5.47 -1.05 -1.23
N LYS A 70 4.51 -1.33 -0.35
CA LYS A 70 3.13 -1.67 -0.74
C LYS A 70 2.41 -0.53 -1.46
N THR A 71 2.64 0.70 -1.02
CA THR A 71 2.08 1.90 -1.66
C THR A 71 2.81 2.26 -2.96
N GLY A 72 4.12 2.01 -3.05
CA GLY A 72 4.86 2.14 -4.31
C GLY A 72 4.34 1.17 -5.37
N ASP A 73 4.20 -0.11 -5.02
CA ASP A 73 3.64 -1.14 -5.89
C ASP A 73 2.20 -0.80 -6.31
N ALA A 74 1.40 -0.26 -5.38
CA ALA A 74 0.05 0.22 -5.66
C ALA A 74 0.00 1.29 -6.74
N ARG A 75 0.80 2.36 -6.56
CA ARG A 75 0.86 3.48 -7.49
C ARG A 75 1.29 3.00 -8.87
N ALA A 76 2.34 2.18 -8.93
CA ALA A 76 2.82 1.62 -10.19
C ALA A 76 1.74 0.78 -10.89
N HIS A 77 0.98 -0.02 -10.15
CA HIS A 77 -0.10 -0.82 -10.72
C HIS A 77 -1.28 0.03 -11.21
N ILE A 78 -1.68 1.06 -10.45
CA ILE A 78 -2.74 2.00 -10.87
C ILE A 78 -2.33 2.73 -12.15
N GLU A 79 -1.12 3.30 -12.18
CA GLU A 79 -0.61 4.01 -13.37
C GLU A 79 -0.54 3.10 -14.58
N ALA A 80 -0.08 1.85 -14.41
CA ALA A 80 -0.06 0.85 -15.48
C ALA A 80 -1.47 0.47 -15.96
N TYR A 81 -2.44 0.31 -15.04
CA TYR A 81 -3.83 -0.01 -15.38
C TYR A 81 -4.51 1.11 -16.18
N LEU A 82 -4.08 2.36 -15.96
CA LEU A 82 -4.65 3.56 -16.60
C LEU A 82 -3.86 4.04 -17.82
N ALA A 83 -2.76 3.37 -18.19
CA ALA A 83 -1.81 3.82 -19.21
C ALA A 83 -2.49 4.13 -20.54
N ASP A 84 -3.35 3.23 -21.01
CA ASP A 84 -4.07 3.35 -22.29
C ASP A 84 -5.41 4.09 -22.17
N THR A 85 -5.73 4.63 -20.98
CA THR A 85 -6.99 5.35 -20.73
C THR A 85 -6.80 6.86 -20.93
N PRO A 86 -7.65 7.51 -21.74
CA PRO A 86 -7.63 8.97 -21.89
C PRO A 86 -7.74 9.67 -20.53
N PRO A 87 -7.00 10.76 -20.26
CA PRO A 87 -7.00 11.44 -18.96
C PRO A 87 -8.39 11.80 -18.43
N SER A 88 -9.32 12.19 -19.31
CA SER A 88 -10.71 12.52 -18.98
C SER A 88 -11.54 11.35 -18.44
N GLN A 89 -11.11 10.10 -18.67
CA GLN A 89 -11.81 8.88 -18.26
C GLN A 89 -11.11 8.17 -17.09
N ARG A 90 -9.88 8.59 -16.72
CA ARG A 90 -9.07 7.91 -15.70
C ARG A 90 -9.72 7.87 -14.32
N ALA A 91 -10.47 8.91 -13.95
CA ALA A 91 -11.17 8.93 -12.66
C ALA A 91 -12.18 7.78 -12.52
N LEU A 92 -12.96 7.50 -13.57
CA LEU A 92 -13.91 6.38 -13.56
C LEU A 92 -13.19 5.04 -13.71
N LYS A 93 -12.23 4.94 -14.63
CA LYS A 93 -11.44 3.73 -14.83
C LYS A 93 -10.65 3.32 -13.57
N PHE A 94 -10.26 4.29 -12.74
CA PHE A 94 -9.66 4.02 -11.44
C PHE A 94 -10.62 3.25 -10.52
N PHE A 95 -11.93 3.52 -10.56
CA PHE A 95 -12.90 2.75 -9.78
C PHE A 95 -13.08 1.33 -10.31
N ASP A 96 -12.92 1.08 -11.61
CA ASP A 96 -12.85 -0.30 -12.13
C ASP A 96 -11.66 -1.05 -11.49
N TRP A 97 -10.51 -0.39 -11.38
CA TRP A 97 -9.36 -0.97 -10.68
C TRP A 97 -9.64 -1.21 -9.19
N VAL A 98 -10.41 -0.32 -8.54
CA VAL A 98 -10.84 -0.51 -7.15
C VAL A 98 -11.74 -1.74 -7.04
N VAL A 99 -12.68 -1.94 -7.95
CA VAL A 99 -13.54 -3.14 -8.00
C VAL A 99 -12.68 -4.40 -8.22
N ASP A 100 -11.79 -4.40 -9.20
CA ASP A 100 -10.87 -5.53 -9.45
C ASP A 100 -10.03 -5.86 -8.20
N TRP A 101 -9.65 -4.85 -7.42
CA TRP A 101 -8.94 -5.04 -6.17
C TRP A 101 -9.84 -5.61 -5.06
N THR A 102 -11.02 -5.04 -4.82
CA THR A 102 -11.92 -5.46 -3.74
C THR A 102 -12.50 -6.86 -3.98
N GLU A 103 -12.65 -7.28 -5.23
CA GLU A 103 -13.08 -8.64 -5.60
C GLU A 103 -11.94 -9.68 -5.60
N SER A 104 -10.69 -9.25 -5.41
CA SER A 104 -9.56 -10.17 -5.36
C SER A 104 -9.61 -11.08 -4.12
N LYS A 105 -9.21 -12.35 -4.27
CA LYS A 105 -9.25 -13.36 -3.18
C LYS A 105 -8.46 -12.99 -1.93
N ASP A 106 -7.43 -12.17 -2.08
CA ASP A 106 -6.56 -11.72 -0.99
C ASP A 106 -6.97 -10.34 -0.44
N PHE A 107 -8.11 -9.78 -0.87
CA PHE A 107 -8.60 -8.52 -0.35
C PHE A 107 -8.95 -8.63 1.14
N ARG A 108 -8.32 -7.77 1.94
CA ARG A 108 -8.52 -7.65 3.38
C ARG A 108 -8.55 -6.18 3.77
N GLY A 109 -9.26 -5.36 3.00
CA GLY A 109 -9.27 -3.92 3.18
C GLY A 109 -7.96 -3.22 2.81
N CYS A 110 -7.90 -1.93 3.04
CA CYS A 110 -6.73 -1.12 2.79
C CYS A 110 -5.61 -1.35 3.84
N PRO A 111 -4.39 -1.76 3.41
CA PRO A 111 -3.27 -2.02 4.32
C PRO A 111 -2.88 -0.80 5.16
N LEU A 112 -3.03 0.42 4.63
CA LEU A 112 -2.74 1.66 5.34
C LEU A 112 -3.78 1.95 6.43
N GLN A 113 -5.07 1.89 6.10
CA GLN A 113 -6.15 2.16 7.08
C GLN A 113 -6.06 1.17 8.24
N HIS A 114 -5.87 -0.12 7.92
CA HIS A 114 -5.68 -1.17 8.93
C HIS A 114 -4.48 -0.85 9.82
N THR A 115 -3.31 -0.64 9.22
CA THR A 115 -2.09 -0.37 9.98
C THR A 115 -2.24 0.87 10.85
N VAL A 116 -2.70 2.00 10.31
CA VAL A 116 -2.82 3.27 11.05
C VAL A 116 -3.83 3.16 12.19
N SER A 117 -4.93 2.41 12.03
CA SER A 117 -5.90 2.15 13.10
C SER A 117 -5.27 1.43 14.30
N GLU A 118 -4.21 0.65 14.05
CA GLU A 118 -3.45 -0.05 15.07
C GLU A 118 -2.30 0.80 15.65
N LEU A 119 -2.07 2.05 15.26
CA LEU A 119 -0.96 2.86 15.82
C LEU A 119 -1.46 3.78 16.92
N THR A 120 -1.03 3.56 18.16
CA THR A 120 -1.30 4.50 19.27
C THR A 120 -0.39 5.72 19.23
N ASP A 121 0.87 5.54 18.83
CA ASP A 121 1.84 6.63 18.76
C ASP A 121 1.57 7.53 17.54
N ALA A 122 1.43 8.83 17.79
CA ALA A 122 1.25 9.85 16.77
C ALA A 122 2.52 10.10 15.96
N ALA A 123 3.70 9.83 16.53
CA ALA A 123 4.99 9.97 15.88
C ALA A 123 5.43 8.73 15.07
N HIS A 124 4.64 7.66 15.07
CA HIS A 124 5.01 6.41 14.39
C HIS A 124 5.26 6.65 12.89
N PRO A 125 6.41 6.24 12.33
CA PRO A 125 6.85 6.61 10.97
C PRO A 125 5.87 6.19 9.85
N ALA A 126 5.16 5.07 10.02
CA ALA A 126 4.11 4.64 9.08
C ALA A 126 2.99 5.67 8.85
N ARG A 127 2.75 6.60 9.80
CA ARG A 127 1.76 7.69 9.59
C ARG A 127 2.21 8.64 8.48
N ALA A 128 3.51 8.94 8.38
CA ALA A 128 4.05 9.75 7.30
C ALA A 128 3.83 9.08 5.92
N VAL A 129 3.99 7.76 5.85
CA VAL A 129 3.69 6.97 4.65
C VAL A 129 2.21 7.06 4.26
N ALA A 130 1.31 6.95 5.23
CA ALA A 130 -0.13 7.11 5.01
C ALA A 130 -0.49 8.51 4.51
N HIS A 131 0.11 9.56 5.08
CA HIS A 131 -0.06 10.93 4.60
C HIS A 131 0.43 11.09 3.16
N ALA A 132 1.62 10.60 2.83
CA ALA A 132 2.16 10.66 1.48
C ALA A 132 1.26 9.94 0.45
N GLN A 133 0.70 8.78 0.81
CA GLN A 133 -0.25 8.09 -0.06
C GLN A 133 -1.54 8.88 -0.26
N ARG A 134 -2.05 9.52 0.80
CA ARG A 134 -3.26 10.34 0.71
C ARG A 134 -3.05 11.54 -0.20
N GLU A 135 -1.90 12.22 -0.10
CA GLU A 135 -1.56 13.34 -0.99
C GLU A 135 -1.43 12.88 -2.44
N TRP A 136 -0.80 11.73 -2.69
CA TRP A 136 -0.75 11.17 -4.04
C TRP A 136 -2.14 10.93 -4.65
N PHE A 137 -3.08 10.36 -3.90
CA PHE A 137 -4.46 10.19 -4.37
C PHE A 137 -5.17 11.53 -4.63
N LYS A 138 -4.97 12.53 -3.75
CA LYS A 138 -5.53 13.88 -3.93
C LYS A 138 -5.04 14.52 -5.22
N GLU A 139 -3.74 14.44 -5.49
CA GLU A 139 -3.13 14.99 -6.70
C GLU A 139 -3.68 14.31 -7.96
N ARG A 140 -3.69 12.98 -7.98
CA ARG A 140 -4.18 12.20 -9.13
C ARG A 140 -5.66 12.40 -9.41
N LEU A 141 -6.51 12.33 -8.40
CA LEU A 141 -7.95 12.48 -8.58
C LEU A 141 -8.31 13.92 -9.00
N LEU A 142 -7.57 14.92 -8.53
CA LEU A 142 -7.72 16.30 -8.98
C LEU A 142 -7.31 16.44 -10.45
N GLU A 143 -6.16 15.91 -10.84
CA GLU A 143 -5.67 15.92 -12.22
C GLU A 143 -6.69 15.29 -13.18
N TRP A 144 -7.20 14.10 -12.86
CA TRP A 144 -8.19 13.42 -13.70
C TRP A 144 -9.54 14.16 -13.74
N SER A 145 -9.95 14.77 -12.62
CA SER A 145 -11.18 15.59 -12.58
C SER A 145 -11.06 16.84 -13.46
N ILE A 146 -9.89 17.50 -13.47
CA ILE A 146 -9.62 18.63 -14.36
C ILE A 146 -9.68 18.18 -15.82
N ALA A 147 -9.02 17.06 -16.14
CA ALA A 147 -9.01 16.52 -17.50
C ALA A 147 -10.41 16.11 -17.99
N ALA A 148 -11.31 15.70 -17.09
CA ALA A 148 -12.70 15.40 -17.39
C ALA A 148 -13.56 16.65 -17.65
N GLY A 149 -13.05 17.86 -17.40
CA GLY A 149 -13.77 19.11 -17.66
C GLY A 149 -14.94 19.37 -16.71
N VAL A 150 -14.94 18.76 -15.52
CA VAL A 150 -16.02 18.99 -14.53
C VAL A 150 -15.95 20.39 -13.93
N LYS A 151 -17.11 20.99 -13.64
CA LYS A 151 -17.23 22.38 -13.19
C LYS A 151 -16.47 22.69 -11.90
N ASP A 152 -16.45 21.77 -10.94
CA ASP A 152 -15.70 21.91 -9.68
C ASP A 152 -14.82 20.68 -9.43
N ALA A 153 -13.68 20.62 -10.14
CA ALA A 153 -12.75 19.50 -10.05
C ALA A 153 -12.21 19.27 -8.63
N LYS A 154 -12.11 20.31 -7.79
CA LYS A 154 -11.65 20.17 -6.40
C LYS A 154 -12.70 19.48 -5.54
N ALA A 155 -13.97 19.87 -5.66
CA ALA A 155 -15.06 19.20 -4.95
C ALA A 155 -15.22 17.75 -5.40
N ILE A 156 -15.16 17.49 -6.71
CA ILE A 156 -15.24 16.13 -7.26
C ILE A 156 -14.09 15.26 -6.77
N ALA A 157 -12.84 15.72 -6.85
CA ALA A 157 -11.69 14.94 -6.36
C ALA A 157 -11.82 14.57 -4.88
N ARG A 158 -12.32 15.49 -4.03
CA ARG A 158 -12.59 15.19 -2.62
C ARG A 158 -13.69 14.14 -2.44
N ALA A 159 -14.77 14.23 -3.22
CA ALA A 159 -15.84 13.24 -3.19
C ALA A 159 -15.34 11.85 -3.63
N LEU A 160 -14.52 11.78 -4.68
CA LEU A 160 -13.93 10.52 -5.15
C LEU A 160 -13.00 9.90 -4.09
N ILE A 161 -12.26 10.69 -3.32
CA ILE A 161 -11.48 10.16 -2.19
C ILE A 161 -12.39 9.53 -1.14
N VAL A 162 -13.50 10.18 -0.78
CA VAL A 162 -14.44 9.64 0.21
C VAL A 162 -15.05 8.33 -0.28
N LEU A 163 -15.41 8.26 -1.56
CA LEU A 163 -15.91 7.03 -2.18
C LEU A 163 -14.86 5.92 -2.18
N PHE A 164 -13.60 6.25 -2.51
CA PHE A 164 -12.50 5.29 -2.42
C PHE A 164 -12.32 4.80 -0.99
N ASP A 165 -12.17 5.71 -0.03
CA ASP A 165 -11.95 5.39 1.39
C ASP A 165 -13.10 4.55 1.98
N GLY A 166 -14.33 4.71 1.49
CA GLY A 166 -15.50 3.93 1.90
C GLY A 166 -15.68 2.59 1.16
N ALA A 167 -15.00 2.39 0.05
CA ALA A 167 -15.04 1.15 -0.72
C ALA A 167 -14.00 0.12 -0.27
N VAL A 168 -12.98 0.53 0.50
CA VAL A 168 -11.79 -0.28 0.82
C VAL A 168 -11.47 -0.39 2.31
#